data_AF-A0A5K0WZD8-F1
#
_entry.id   AF-A0A5K0WZD8-F1
#
_cell.length_a   1.000
_cell.length_b   1.000
_cell.length_c   1.000
_cell.angle_alpha   90.00
_cell.angle_beta   90.00
_cell.angle_gamma   90.00
#
_symmetry.space_group_name_H-M   'P 1'
#
loop_
_entity.id
_entity.type
_entity.pdbx_description
1 polymer ?
#
loop_
_entity_poly.entity_id
_entity_poly.type
_entity_poly.pdbx_seq_one_letter_code
_entity_poly.pdbx_strand_id
1 'polypeptide(L)' 'MLLAYLSTGRYEGPEVDLAMAEMDAKALYKAGEKRLGTDESTFIQIFSGRSRAHLAAVASSYHHLYRKKLKK' A
#
# COMPACT_ATOMS: atom_id res chain seq x y z
N MET A 1 3.79 12.68 31.49
CA MET A 1 4.65 13.24 30.42
C MET A 1 5.09 12.10 29.51
N LEU A 2 4.25 11.65 28.58
CA LEU A 2 4.24 12.04 27.16
C LEU A 2 5.36 11.46 26.26
N LEU A 3 6.23 10.57 26.75
CA LEU A 3 7.31 10.01 25.90
C LEU A 3 6.99 8.69 25.19
N ALA A 4 5.96 7.94 25.60
CA ALA A 4 5.61 6.67 24.94
C ALA A 4 4.67 6.82 23.73
N TYR A 5 4.09 8.00 23.52
CA TYR A 5 3.15 8.27 22.42
C TYR A 5 3.85 8.74 21.12
N LEU A 6 5.17 8.95 21.15
CA LEU A 6 5.96 9.42 20.01
C LEU A 6 6.71 8.30 19.26
N SER A 7 6.72 7.07 19.79
CA SER A 7 7.25 5.91 19.08
C SER A 7 6.13 5.27 18.27
N THR A 8 5.92 5.83 17.07
CA THR A 8 5.27 5.19 15.91
C THR A 8 3.84 4.72 16.15
N GLY A 9 2.87 5.45 15.58
CA GLY A 9 1.46 5.05 15.57
C GLY A 9 1.30 3.61 15.09
N ARG A 10 1.21 2.68 16.04
CA ARG A 10 0.82 1.29 15.79
C ARG A 10 -0.64 1.37 15.42
N TYR A 11 -0.90 1.31 14.13
CA TYR A 11 -2.23 1.13 13.60
C TYR A 11 -2.72 -0.27 14.00
N GLU A 12 -3.61 -0.32 14.98
CA GLU A 12 -4.27 -1.51 15.51
C GLU A 12 -5.39 -2.00 14.57
N GLY A 13 -5.04 -2.26 13.29
CA GLY A 13 -5.92 -2.93 12.34
C GLY A 13 -5.78 -4.46 12.43
N PRO A 14 -6.78 -5.24 11.99
CA PRO A 14 -6.72 -6.70 12.04
C PRO A 14 -5.57 -7.16 11.12
N GLU A 15 -4.51 -7.72 11.70
CA GLU A 15 -3.40 -8.41 11.03
C GLU A 15 -3.14 -7.99 9.58
N VAL A 16 -2.84 -6.71 9.34
CA VAL A 16 -2.48 -6.28 7.99
C VAL A 16 -1.06 -6.77 7.72
N ASP A 17 -0.93 -7.77 6.86
CA ASP A 17 0.36 -8.29 6.43
C ASP A 17 1.11 -7.22 5.63
N LEU A 18 2.08 -6.57 6.28
CA LEU A 18 2.90 -5.53 5.70
C LEU A 18 3.76 -6.04 4.53
N ALA A 19 4.20 -7.30 4.56
CA ALA A 19 4.96 -7.89 3.47
C ALA A 19 4.05 -8.05 2.23
N MET A 20 2.82 -8.50 2.43
CA MET A 20 1.82 -8.57 1.35
C MET A 20 1.48 -7.17 0.82
N ALA A 21 1.35 -6.17 1.70
CA ALA A 21 1.12 -4.78 1.29
C ALA A 21 2.28 -4.21 0.45
N GLU A 22 3.53 -4.55 0.80
CA GLU A 22 4.71 -4.17 0.02
C GLU A 22 4.74 -4.87 -1.34
N MET A 23 4.37 -6.15 -1.40
CA MET A 23 4.25 -6.90 -2.66
C MET A 23 3.19 -6.29 -3.58
N ASP A 24 2.00 -6.00 -3.05
CA ASP A 24 0.92 -5.37 -3.81
C ASP A 24 1.33 -3.96 -4.28
N ALA A 25 2.05 -3.18 -3.47
CA ALA A 25 2.60 -1.88 -3.88
C ALA A 25 3.58 -2.02 -5.06
N LYS A 26 4.49 -3.01 -5.01
CA LYS A 26 5.40 -3.31 -6.13
C LYS A 26 4.64 -3.78 -7.37
N ALA A 27 3.57 -4.56 -7.20
CA ALA A 27 2.72 -5.01 -8.30
C ALA A 27 2.03 -3.82 -8.98
N LEU A 28 1.44 -2.89 -8.21
CA LEU A 28 0.83 -1.67 -8.74
C LEU A 28 1.83 -0.80 -9.50
N TYR A 29 3.06 -0.65 -9.01
CA TYR A 29 4.09 0.10 -9.71
C TYR A 29 4.46 -0.54 -11.05
N LYS A 30 4.61 -1.87 -11.07
CA LYS A 30 4.90 -2.63 -12.29
C LYS A 30 3.75 -2.58 -13.30
N ALA A 31 2.52 -2.64 -12.79
CA ALA A 31 1.28 -2.63 -13.56
C ALA A 31 0.98 -1.27 -14.19
N GLY A 32 1.42 -0.16 -13.57
CA GLY A 32 1.26 1.19 -14.12
C GLY A 32 2.58 1.74 -14.61
N GLU A 33 3.29 2.44 -13.73
CA GLU A 33 4.43 3.31 -14.09
C GLU A 33 5.63 2.61 -14.75
N LYS A 34 5.79 1.30 -14.55
CA LYS A 34 6.89 0.55 -15.18
C LYS A 34 6.56 0.06 -16.60
N ARG A 35 5.36 0.30 -17.13
CA ARG A 35 4.97 -0.08 -18.49
C ARG A 35 4.36 1.08 -19.25
N LEU A 36 4.39 0.98 -20.58
CA LEU A 36 3.59 1.83 -21.47
C LEU A 36 2.16 1.29 -21.47
N GLY A 37 1.25 2.01 -20.83
CA GLY A 37 -0.14 1.58 -20.57
C GLY A 37 -0.37 1.19 -19.12
N THR A 38 -1.54 0.62 -18.82
CA THR A 38 -1.93 0.22 -17.45
C THR A 38 -2.45 -1.21 -17.45
N ASP A 39 -1.97 -2.02 -16.51
CA ASP A 39 -2.56 -3.33 -16.23
C ASP A 39 -3.80 -3.16 -15.35
N GLU A 40 -4.91 -2.81 -15.98
CA GLU A 40 -6.18 -2.59 -15.29
C GLU A 40 -6.63 -3.82 -14.49
N SER A 41 -6.31 -5.03 -14.97
CA SER A 41 -6.66 -6.27 -14.29
C SER A 41 -5.98 -6.39 -12.92
N THR A 42 -4.70 -6.02 -12.82
CA THR A 42 -3.95 -6.01 -11.56
C THR A 42 -4.49 -4.96 -10.60
N PHE A 43 -4.83 -3.78 -11.11
CA PHE A 43 -5.44 -2.71 -10.32
C PHE A 43 -6.80 -3.16 -9.77
N ILE A 44 -7.69 -3.68 -10.63
CA ILE A 44 -9.01 -4.17 -10.23
C ILE A 44 -8.86 -5.25 -9.15
N GLN A 45 -8.02 -6.26 -9.37
CA GLN A 45 -7.83 -7.34 -8.42
C GLN A 45 -7.38 -6.85 -7.03
N ILE A 46 -6.42 -5.93 -6.97
CA ILE A 46 -5.91 -5.40 -5.69
C ILE A 46 -6.96 -4.50 -5.03
N PHE A 47 -7.60 -3.60 -5.77
CA PHE A 47 -8.58 -2.67 -5.21
C PHE A 47 -9.91 -3.33 -4.83
N SER A 48 -10.32 -4.39 -5.53
CA SER A 48 -11.56 -5.12 -5.25
C SER A 48 -11.37 -6.28 -4.26
N GLY A 49 -10.17 -6.87 -4.20
CA GLY A 49 -9.89 -8.07 -3.41
C GLY A 49 -9.28 -7.81 -2.03
N ARG A 50 -8.85 -6.58 -1.73
CA ARG A 50 -8.17 -6.25 -0.46
C ARG A 50 -9.03 -5.41 0.47
N SER A 51 -8.82 -5.58 1.77
CA SER A 51 -9.51 -4.78 2.79
C SER A 51 -9.05 -3.32 2.76
N ARG A 52 -9.89 -2.41 3.28
CA ARG A 52 -9.55 -0.98 3.37
C ARG A 52 -8.28 -0.72 4.18
N ALA A 53 -8.07 -1.50 5.25
CA ALA A 53 -6.87 -1.42 6.08
C ALA A 53 -5.61 -1.85 5.29
N HIS A 54 -5.71 -2.92 4.51
CA HIS A 54 -4.64 -3.37 3.62
C HIS A 54 -4.32 -2.34 2.55
N LEU A 55 -5.32 -1.77 1.88
CA LEU A 55 -5.12 -0.73 0.87
C LEU A 55 -4.45 0.55 1.43
N ALA A 56 -4.74 0.90 2.68
CA ALA A 56 -4.03 2.00 3.36
C ALA A 56 -2.56 1.66 3.59
N ALA A 57 -2.24 0.42 4.00
CA ALA A 57 -0.86 -0.05 4.12
C ALA A 57 -0.14 -0.09 2.76
N VAL A 58 -0.81 -0.58 1.71
CA VAL A 58 -0.28 -0.58 0.34
C VAL A 58 0.06 0.84 -0.12
N ALA A 59 -0.82 1.82 0.12
CA ALA A 59 -0.57 3.21 -0.25
C ALA A 59 0.63 3.81 0.52
N SER A 60 0.77 3.47 1.80
CA SER A 60 1.92 3.85 2.63
C SER A 60 3.21 3.24 2.09
N SER A 61 3.23 1.92 1.82
CA SER A 61 4.38 1.20 1.27
C SER A 61 4.76 1.71 -0.11
N TYR A 62 3.78 1.99 -0.98
CA TYR A 62 4.01 2.58 -2.29
C TYR A 62 4.68 3.96 -2.18
N HIS A 63 4.24 4.79 -1.24
CA HIS A 63 4.86 6.09 -1.00
C HIS A 63 6.28 5.95 -0.45
N HIS A 64 6.52 5.00 0.44
CA HIS A 64 7.86 4.73 0.97
C HIS A 64 8.83 4.28 -0.13
N LEU A 65 8.41 3.33 -0.97
CA LEU A 65 9.26 2.72 -2.00
C LEU A 65 9.55 3.65 -3.17
N TYR A 66 8.55 4.40 -3.63
CA TYR A 66 8.63 5.16 -4.88
C TYR A 66 8.61 6.67 -4.67
N ARG A 67 8.45 7.15 -3.42
CA ARG A 67 8.25 8.57 -3.07
C ARG A 67 7.12 9.25 -3.85
N LYS A 68 6.18 8.46 -4.36
CA LYS A 68 5.01 8.90 -5.13
C LYS A 68 3.74 8.58 -4.37
N LYS A 69 2.72 9.43 -4.49
CA LYS A 69 1.41 9.13 -3.94
C LYS A 69 0.68 8.24 -4.93
N LEU A 70 0.26 7.05 -4.48
CA LEU A 70 -0.68 6.24 -5.24
C LEU A 70 -1.97 7.06 -5.40
N LYS A 71 -2.26 7.51 -6.62
CA LYS A 71 -3.51 8.22 -6.91
C LYS A 71 -4.65 7.20 -6.84
N LYS A 72 -5.62 7.49 -5.99
CA LYS A 72 -6.88 6.76 -5.89
C LYS A 72 -7.80 7.16 -7.04
#